data_AF-A0A3A4QYW1-F1
#
_entry.id   AF-A0A3A4QYW1-F1
#
_cell.length_a   1.000
_cell.length_b   1.000
_cell.length_c   1.000
_cell.angle_alpha   90.00
_cell.angle_beta   90.00
_cell.angle_gamma   90.00
#
_symmetry.space_group_name_H-M   'P 1'
#
loop_
_entity.id
_entity.type
_entity.pdbx_description
1 polymer ?
#
loop_
_entity_poly.entity_id
_entity_poly.type
_entity_poly.pdbx_seq_one_letter_code
_entity_poly.pdbx_strand_id
1 'polypeptide(L)' 'MSIKESAANFCKNACPVCTTAREKQKGAAYWFVKNVDRKVCPFCKSYESVYGRLAYEPEPKDES' A
#
# COMPACT_ATOMS: atom_id res chain seq x y z
N MET A 1 -9.66 -2.66 18.48
CA MET A 1 -9.16 -2.94 17.13
C MET A 1 -10.30 -2.81 16.13
N SER A 2 -10.24 -1.84 15.22
CA SER A 2 -11.14 -1.78 14.07
C SER A 2 -10.68 -2.76 12.99
N ILE A 3 -11.63 -3.46 12.36
CA ILE A 3 -11.38 -4.42 11.25
C ILE A 3 -10.56 -3.77 10.12
N LYS A 4 -10.73 -2.46 9.93
CA LYS A 4 -10.01 -1.63 8.95
C LYS A 4 -8.51 -1.54 9.21
N GLU A 5 -8.08 -1.51 10.48
CA GLU A 5 -6.68 -1.44 10.87
C GLU A 5 -5.97 -2.77 10.60
N SER A 6 -6.62 -3.89 10.94
CA SER A 6 -6.10 -5.23 10.63
C SER A 6 -5.98 -5.46 9.12
N ALA A 7 -6.97 -5.02 8.35
CA ALA A 7 -6.94 -5.06 6.89
C ALA A 7 -5.80 -4.20 6.31
N ALA A 8 -5.62 -2.99 6.84
CA ALA A 8 -4.52 -2.11 6.43
C ALA A 8 -3.14 -2.71 6.77
N ASN A 9 -2.99 -3.29 7.95
CA ASN A 9 -1.74 -3.94 8.37
C ASN A 9 -1.42 -5.16 7.50
N PHE A 10 -2.44 -5.97 7.19
CA PHE A 10 -2.32 -7.08 6.25
C PHE A 10 -1.90 -6.60 4.85
N CYS A 11 -2.48 -5.50 4.35
CA CYS A 11 -2.05 -4.91 3.08
C CYS A 11 -0.56 -4.52 3.08
N LYS A 12 -0.08 -3.97 4.21
CA LYS A 12 1.29 -3.49 4.36
C LYS A 12 2.30 -4.63 4.50
N ASN A 13 1.95 -5.69 5.23
CA ASN A 13 2.88 -6.75 5.62
C ASN A 13 2.70 -8.05 4.82
N ALA A 14 1.47 -8.40 4.45
CA ALA A 14 1.15 -9.69 3.85
C ALA A 14 0.90 -9.63 2.33
N CYS A 15 0.67 -8.45 1.74
CA CYS A 15 0.48 -8.33 0.30
C CYS A 15 1.83 -8.21 -0.43
N PRO A 16 2.33 -9.27 -1.11
CA PRO A 16 3.63 -9.23 -1.76
C PRO A 16 3.69 -8.18 -2.88
N VAL A 17 2.56 -7.86 -3.51
CA VAL A 17 2.47 -6.83 -4.55
C VAL A 17 2.67 -5.44 -3.97
N CYS A 18 1.97 -5.10 -2.88
CA CYS A 18 2.11 -3.79 -2.23
C CYS A 18 3.50 -3.60 -1.64
N THR A 19 4.05 -4.64 -0.99
CA THR A 19 5.42 -4.63 -0.45
C THR A 19 6.45 -4.44 -1.57
N THR A 20 6.37 -5.25 -2.63
CA THR A 20 7.30 -5.14 -3.77
C THR A 20 7.18 -3.79 -4.47
N ALA A 21 5.95 -3.28 -4.64
CA ALA A 21 5.72 -1.97 -5.25
C ALA A 21 6.27 -0.83 -4.40
N ARG A 22 6.17 -0.92 -3.07
CA ARG A 22 6.71 0.04 -2.12
C ARG A 22 8.24 0.01 -2.05
N GLU A 23 8.84 -1.18 -2.07
CA GLU A 23 10.29 -1.33 -2.04
C GLU A 23 10.95 -0.89 -3.35
N LYS A 24 10.41 -1.33 -4.49
CA LYS A 24 11.02 -1.03 -5.79
C LYS A 24 10.59 0.33 -6.34
N GLN A 25 9.35 0.78 -6.06
CA GLN A 25 8.71 1.97 -6.63
C GLN A 25 8.76 2.05 -8.17
N LYS A 26 9.12 0.96 -8.84
CA LYS A 26 9.33 0.89 -10.29
C LYS A 26 9.08 -0.53 -10.77
N GLY A 27 8.60 -0.65 -12.01
CA GLY A 27 8.30 -1.93 -12.66
C GLY A 27 6.84 -2.35 -12.62
N ALA A 28 6.56 -3.55 -13.12
CA ALA A 28 5.20 -4.04 -13.36
C ALA A 28 4.33 -4.10 -12.08
N ALA A 29 4.90 -4.45 -10.92
CA ALA A 29 4.17 -4.48 -9.66
C ALA A 29 3.71 -3.09 -9.19
N TYR A 30 4.56 -2.08 -9.36
CA TYR A 30 4.22 -0.68 -9.06
C TYR A 30 3.13 -0.17 -10.01
N TRP A 31 3.27 -0.45 -11.31
CA TRP A 31 2.26 -0.05 -12.29
C TRP A 31 0.91 -0.77 -12.06
N PHE A 32 0.95 -2.06 -11.71
CA PHE A 32 -0.24 -2.83 -11.38
C PHE A 32 -0.94 -2.29 -10.14
N VAL A 33 -0.22 -2.11 -9.02
CA VAL A 33 -0.84 -1.56 -7.80
C VAL A 33 -1.33 -0.14 -8.03
N LYS A 34 -0.62 0.69 -8.80
CA LYS A 34 -1.06 2.05 -9.17
C LYS A 34 -2.36 2.06 -9.98
N ASN A 35 -2.60 1.05 -10.83
CA ASN A 35 -3.84 0.92 -11.60
C ASN A 35 -4.96 0.19 -10.83
N VAL A 36 -4.62 -0.72 -9.92
CA VAL A 36 -5.54 -1.53 -9.10
C VAL A 36 -5.96 -0.79 -7.81
N ASP A 37 -5.18 0.24 -7.46
CA ASP A 37 -4.97 0.86 -6.14
C ASP A 37 -6.19 1.03 -5.25
N ARG A 38 -7.31 1.51 -5.82
CA ARG A 38 -8.43 1.99 -4.97
C ARG A 38 -9.79 1.45 -5.34
N LYS A 39 -9.95 0.94 -6.58
CA LYS A 39 -11.24 0.46 -7.08
C LYS A 39 -11.47 -1.02 -6.81
N VAL A 40 -10.39 -1.82 -6.71
CA VAL A 40 -10.50 -3.28 -6.66
C VAL A 40 -10.09 -3.84 -5.29
N CYS A 41 -9.08 -3.27 -4.63
CA CYS A 41 -8.56 -3.82 -3.38
C CYS A 41 -9.16 -3.12 -2.14
N PRO A 42 -9.99 -3.80 -1.32
CA PRO A 42 -10.55 -3.22 -0.09
C PRO A 42 -9.48 -2.93 0.97
N PHE A 43 -8.35 -3.63 0.92
CA PHE A 43 -7.24 -3.49 1.85
C PHE A 43 -6.44 -2.20 1.59
N CYS A 44 -6.12 -1.89 0.33
CA CYS A 44 -5.46 -0.63 -0.03
C CYS A 44 -6.32 0.58 0.34
N LYS A 45 -7.64 0.50 0.11
CA LYS A 45 -8.60 1.55 0.52
C LYS A 45 -8.64 1.74 2.03
N SER A 46 -8.57 0.64 2.79
CA SER A 46 -8.49 0.70 4.26
C SER A 46 -7.16 1.30 4.71
N TYR A 47 -6.06 0.96 4.04
CA TYR A 47 -4.74 1.53 4.32
C TYR A 47 -4.71 3.04 4.08
N GLU A 48 -5.27 3.53 2.97
CA GLU A 48 -5.39 4.97 2.71
C GLU A 48 -6.27 5.67 3.74
N SER A 49 -7.38 5.05 4.17
CA SER A 49 -8.23 5.61 5.24
C SER A 49 -7.57 5.64 6.63
N VAL A 50 -6.72 4.66 6.96
CA VAL A 50 -6.07 4.55 8.27
C VAL A 50 -4.77 5.36 8.33
N TYR A 51 -3.93 5.24 7.30
CA TYR A 51 -2.60 5.85 7.25
C TYR A 51 -2.56 7.16 6.46
N GLY A 52 -3.63 7.52 5.75
CA GLY A 52 -3.69 8.75 4.95
C GLY A 52 -2.74 8.79 3.76
N ARG A 53 -2.14 7.64 3.39
CA ARG A 53 -1.11 7.53 2.34
C ARG A 53 -1.30 6.29 1.50
N LEU A 54 -0.71 6.27 0.32
CA LEU A 54 -0.83 5.16 -0.63
C LEU A 54 -0.04 3.95 -0.16
N ALA A 55 -0.57 2.75 -0.37
CA ALA A 55 0.07 1.50 0.06
C ALA A 55 1.43 1.26 -0.61
N TYR A 56 1.63 1.84 -1.80
CA TYR A 56 2.87 1.78 -2.57
C TYR A 56 3.78 3.00 -2.41
N GLU A 57 3.37 3.99 -1.62
CA GLU A 57 4.21 5.15 -1.36
C GLU A 57 5.39 4.74 -0.46
N PRO A 58 6.62 5.12 -0.80
CA PRO A 58 7.74 4.96 0.10
C PRO A 58 7.50 5.84 1.32
N GLU A 59 8.07 5.48 2.47
CA GLU A 59 8.16 6.48 3.55
C GLU A 59 9.10 7.57 3.04
N PRO A 60 8.83 8.86 3.31
CA PRO A 60 9.76 9.91 2.98
C PRO A 60 11.10 9.50 3.59
N LYS A 61 12.08 9.23 2.72
CA LYS A 61 13.45 9.11 3.16
C LYS A 61 13.83 10.54 3.49
N ASP A 62 13.82 10.86 4.77
CA ASP A 62 14.45 12.05 5.32
C ASP A 62 15.82 12.17 4.67
N GLU A 63 15.93 13.09 3.72
CA GLU A 63 17.18 13.52 3.12
C GLU A 63 17.85 14.39 4.19
N SER A 64 18.84 13.81 4.89
CA SER A 64 19.73 14.50 5.82
C SER A 64 21.16 14.38 5.38
#